data_AF-Q52648-F1
#
_entry.id   AF-Q52648-F1
#
_cell.length_a   1.000
_cell.length_b   1.000
_cell.length_c   1.000
_cell.angle_alpha   90.00
_cell.angle_beta   90.00
_cell.angle_gamma   90.00
#
_symmetry.space_group_name_H-M   'P 1'
#
loop_
_entity.id
_entity.type
_entity.pdbx_description
1 polymer ?
#
loop_
_entity_poly.entity_id
_entity_poly.type
_entity_poly.pdbx_seq_one_letter_code
_entity_poly.pdbx_strand_id
1 'polypeptide(L)' 'MNQGKIWTVVDPAVGIPLLLGSVAVTALLVHLAILQNTTWFPAFMQGGLKKAAAIVQVVG' A
#
# COMPACT_ATOMS: atom_id res chain seq x y z
N MET A 1 -19.77 -17.95 -1.98
CA MET A 1 -19.14 -18.35 -0.70
C MET A 1 -19.53 -19.78 -0.36
N ASN A 2 -18.86 -20.78 -0.96
CA ASN A 2 -19.15 -22.21 -0.77
C ASN A 2 -18.01 -22.98 -0.07
N GLN A 3 -16.98 -22.27 0.42
CA GLN A 3 -15.77 -22.86 1.00
C GLN A 3 -15.71 -22.81 2.54
N GLY A 4 -16.85 -22.66 3.22
CA GLY A 4 -16.88 -22.58 4.69
C GLY A 4 -16.37 -23.85 5.39
N LYS A 5 -16.37 -25.00 4.69
CA LYS A 5 -15.83 -26.28 5.20
C LYS A 5 -14.30 -26.34 5.21
N ILE A 6 -13.58 -25.32 4.71
CA ILE A 6 -12.10 -25.35 4.69
C ILE A 6 -11.49 -25.49 6.10
N TRP A 7 -12.18 -25.03 7.14
CA TRP A 7 -11.75 -25.13 8.53
C TRP A 7 -11.87 -26.53 9.14
N THR A 8 -12.43 -27.50 8.41
CA THR A 8 -12.40 -28.91 8.83
C THR A 8 -11.11 -29.62 8.39
N VAL A 9 -10.32 -29.00 7.51
CA VAL A 9 -9.06 -29.54 6.97
C VAL A 9 -7.85 -28.63 7.24
N VAL A 10 -8.09 -27.38 7.64
CA VAL A 10 -7.07 -26.42 8.07
C VAL A 10 -7.44 -25.90 9.45
N ASP A 11 -6.52 -25.92 10.40
CA ASP A 11 -6.73 -25.35 11.72
C ASP A 11 -6.95 -23.82 11.63
N PRO A 12 -8.10 -23.29 12.07
CA PRO A 12 -8.39 -21.86 12.02
C PRO A 12 -7.42 -21.02 12.85
N ALA A 13 -6.86 -21.54 13.95
CA ALA A 13 -5.92 -20.80 14.79
C ALA A 13 -4.60 -20.48 14.08
N VAL A 14 -4.24 -21.26 13.05
CA VAL A 14 -3.04 -21.01 12.21
C VAL A 14 -3.43 -20.38 10.87
N GLY A 15 -4.49 -20.90 10.22
CA GLY A 15 -4.89 -20.47 8.90
C GLY A 15 -5.45 -19.04 8.85
N ILE A 16 -6.21 -18.61 9.85
CA ILE A 16 -6.74 -17.23 9.89
C ILE A 16 -5.61 -16.20 10.09
N PRO A 17 -4.69 -16.35 11.06
CA PRO A 17 -3.54 -15.46 11.16
C PRO A 17 -2.67 -15.46 9.90
N LEU A 18 -2.44 -16.62 9.27
CA LEU A 18 -1.65 -16.70 8.05
C LEU A 18 -2.34 -16.00 6.86
N LEU A 19 -3.66 -16.15 6.73
CA LEU A 19 -4.44 -15.42 5.72
C LEU A 19 -4.30 -13.91 5.92
N LEU A 20 -4.61 -13.40 7.11
CA LEU A 20 -4.55 -11.96 7.39
C LEU A 20 -3.12 -11.41 7.28
N GLY A 21 -2.13 -12.17 7.74
CA GLY A 21 -0.72 -11.83 7.62
C GLY A 21 -0.26 -11.75 6.16
N SER A 22 -0.63 -12.72 5.33
CA SER A 22 -0.29 -12.72 3.91
C SER A 22 -0.90 -11.53 3.16
N VAL A 23 -2.15 -11.17 3.48
CA VAL A 23 -2.83 -10.00 2.90
C VAL A 23 -2.14 -8.71 3.34
N ALA A 24 -1.78 -8.58 4.61
CA ALA A 24 -1.04 -7.42 5.11
C ALA A 24 0.32 -7.25 4.42
N VAL A 25 1.10 -8.33 4.31
CA VAL A 25 2.39 -8.32 3.61
C VAL A 25 2.20 -7.93 2.13
N THR A 26 1.22 -8.52 1.45
CA THR A 26 0.92 -8.20 0.05
C THR A 26 0.55 -6.72 -0.11
N ALA A 27 -0.30 -6.19 0.76
CA ALA A 27 -0.68 -4.77 0.73
C ALA A 27 0.56 -3.86 0.87
N LEU A 28 1.45 -4.15 1.83
CA LEU A 28 2.67 -3.37 2.02
C LEU A 28 3.58 -3.43 0.79
N LEU A 29 3.78 -4.62 0.22
CA LEU A 29 4.61 -4.78 -0.99
C LEU A 29 4.06 -4.02 -2.19
N VAL A 30 2.74 -4.03 -2.40
CA VAL A 30 2.10 -3.25 -3.47
C VAL A 30 2.31 -1.75 -3.26
N HIS A 31 2.14 -1.25 -2.02
CA HIS A 31 2.38 0.16 -1.73
C HIS A 31 3.85 0.55 -1.94
N LEU A 32 4.80 -0.30 -1.53
CA LEU A 32 6.23 -0.08 -1.78
C LEU A 32 6.55 -0.10 -3.27
N ALA A 33 5.96 -1.02 -4.04
CA ALA A 33 6.14 -1.08 -5.48
C ALA A 33 5.64 0.19 -6.17
N ILE A 34 4.45 0.69 -5.79
CA ILE A 34 3.92 1.96 -6.32
C ILE A 34 4.83 3.13 -5.92
N LEU A 35 5.33 3.15 -4.69
CA LEU A 35 6.23 4.19 -4.21
C LEU A 35 7.54 4.25 -5.02
N GLN A 36 8.07 3.11 -5.41
CA GLN A 36 9.35 3.02 -6.12
C GLN A 36 9.22 3.18 -7.65
N ASN A 37 8.07 2.82 -8.22
CA ASN A 37 7.89 2.74 -9.67
C ASN A 37 6.97 3.82 -10.24
N THR A 38 6.52 4.78 -9.43
CA THR A 38 5.72 5.91 -9.89
C THR A 38 6.27 7.22 -9.35
N THR A 39 6.02 8.32 -10.05
CA THR A 39 6.49 9.66 -9.64
C THR A 39 5.48 10.38 -8.75
N TRP A 40 4.19 10.06 -8.86
CA TRP A 40 3.13 10.76 -8.15
C TRP A 40 3.09 10.40 -6.67
N PHE A 41 3.39 9.16 -6.28
CA PHE A 41 3.24 8.73 -4.90
C PHE A 41 4.35 9.30 -3.98
N PRO A 42 5.63 9.32 -4.40
CA PRO A 42 6.66 10.10 -3.69
C PRO A 42 6.35 11.60 -3.66
N ALA A 43 5.86 12.19 -4.76
CA ALA A 43 5.50 13.61 -4.81
C ALA A 43 4.35 13.97 -3.85
N PHE A 44 3.39 13.05 -3.69
CA PHE A 44 2.32 13.14 -2.69
C PHE A 44 2.89 13.10 -1.26
N MET A 45 3.77 12.13 -0.95
CA MET A 45 4.45 12.02 0.35
C MET A 45 5.35 13.23 0.66
N GLN A 46 5.92 13.87 -0.37
CA GLN A 46 6.70 15.09 -0.23
C GLN A 46 5.84 16.35 -0.02
N GLY A 47 4.52 16.21 0.05
CA GLY A 47 3.59 17.28 0.44
C GLY A 47 3.04 18.13 -0.70
N GLY A 48 3.17 17.69 -1.97
CA GLY A 48 2.48 18.25 -3.13
C GLY A 48 2.73 19.75 -3.41
N LEU A 49 3.53 20.06 -4.45
CA LEU A 49 3.47 21.31 -5.23
C LEU A 49 3.62 22.68 -4.52
N LYS A 50 3.94 22.78 -3.22
CA LYS A 50 4.29 24.10 -2.62
C LYS A 50 5.57 24.74 -3.20
N LYS A 51 6.32 24.04 -4.06
CA LYS A 51 7.46 24.60 -4.81
C LYS A 51 7.13 25.20 -6.19
N ALA A 52 5.98 24.88 -6.81
CA ALA A 52 5.60 25.55 -8.06
C ALA A 52 5.25 27.04 -7.83
N ALA A 53 4.79 27.39 -6.62
CA ALA A 53 4.54 28.77 -6.23
C ALA A 53 5.81 29.56 -5.85
N ALA A 54 6.94 28.90 -5.57
CA ALA A 54 8.18 29.58 -5.15
C ALA A 54 9.04 30.06 -6.33
N ILE A 55 8.86 29.51 -7.53
CA ILE A 55 9.63 29.90 -8.73
C ILE A 55 9.02 31.15 -9.39
N VAL A 56 7.71 31.41 -9.21
CA VAL A 56 7.01 32.57 -9.79
C VAL A 56 7.21 33.87 -8.99
N GLN A 57 7.82 33.82 -7.79
CA GLN A 57 8.00 35.00 -6.92
C GLN A 57 9.41 35.61 -6.93
N VAL A 58 10.34 35.09 -7.73
CA VAL A 58 11.73 35.61 -7.82
C VAL A 58 12.06 36.20 -9.20
N VAL A 59 11.15 36.08 -10.18
CA VAL A 59 11.22 36.77 -11.47
C VAL A 59 9.84 37.36 -11.77
N GLY A 60 9.59 38.53 -11.21
CA GLY A 60 8.36 39.31 -11.38
C GLY A 60 8.43 40.58 -10.57
#